data_AF-A0A7I8BY04-F1
#
_entry.id   AF-A0A7I8BY04-F1
#
_cell.length_a   1.000
_cell.length_b   1.000
_cell.length_c   1.000
_cell.angle_alpha   90.00
_cell.angle_beta   90.00
_cell.angle_gamma   90.00
#
_symmetry.space_group_name_H-M   'P 1'
#
loop_
_entity.id
_entity.type
_entity.pdbx_description
1 polymer ?
#
loop_
_entity_poly.entity_id
_entity_poly.type
_entity_poly.pdbx_seq_one_letter_code
_entity_poly.pdbx_strand_id
1 'polypeptide(L)'
;MVGIGMQIVYLGCSATAALEAEAAMQLMRLQPFGASLSDCRLAIEALRLRSGKPLYDVRLDLVTAAHELKPIGRHAAESAEEAVRCAFDAAERALRTAASASASRR
;
A
#
# COMPACT_ATOMS: atom_id res chain seq x y z
N MET A 1 2.78 22.45 1.73
CA MET A 1 3.40 21.20 2.24
C MET A 1 2.44 20.08 1.86
N VAL A 2 2.80 19.28 0.87
CA VAL A 2 1.97 18.17 0.38
C VAL A 2 2.73 16.90 0.70
N GLY A 3 2.40 16.28 1.83
CA GLY A 3 2.82 14.92 2.16
C GLY A 3 1.63 14.00 1.91
N ILE A 4 1.88 12.83 1.33
CA ILE A 4 0.84 11.82 1.15
C ILE A 4 0.43 11.33 2.55
N GLY A 5 -0.84 11.52 2.92
CA GLY A 5 -1.43 10.92 4.11
C GLY A 5 -1.57 9.41 3.95
N MET A 6 -1.58 8.68 5.06
CA MET A 6 -1.78 7.23 5.04
C MET A 6 -2.89 6.83 5.99
N GLN A 7 -3.85 6.06 5.46
CA GLN A 7 -4.95 5.47 6.20
C GLN A 7 -4.73 3.96 6.29
N ILE A 8 -4.50 3.44 7.50
CA ILE A 8 -4.34 2.00 7.73
C ILE A 8 -5.62 1.44 8.34
N VAL A 9 -6.14 0.36 7.75
CA VAL A 9 -7.35 -0.32 8.20
C VAL A 9 -7.01 -1.77 8.53
N TYR A 10 -7.31 -2.19 9.75
CA TYR A 10 -7.06 -3.54 10.24
C TYR A 10 -8.36 -4.34 10.29
N LEU A 11 -8.39 -5.51 9.65
CA LEU A 11 -9.55 -6.40 9.55
C LEU A 11 -9.20 -7.76 10.15
N GLY A 12 -9.70 -8.05 11.35
CA GLY A 12 -9.44 -9.33 12.02
C GLY A 12 -8.02 -9.49 12.60
N CYS A 13 -7.16 -8.48 12.50
CA CYS A 13 -5.90 -8.35 13.24
C CYS A 13 -5.87 -7.06 14.07
N SER A 14 -4.95 -7.02 15.03
CA SER A 14 -4.65 -5.80 15.79
C SER A 14 -3.51 -5.03 15.14
N ALA A 15 -3.57 -3.70 15.24
CA ALA A 15 -2.43 -2.85 14.90
C ALA A 15 -1.24 -3.19 15.81
N THR A 16 -0.06 -3.31 15.20
CA THR A 16 1.19 -3.54 15.90
C THR A 16 2.19 -2.46 15.51
N ALA A 17 3.04 -2.06 16.47
CA ALA A 17 4.04 -1.03 16.23
C ALA A 17 5.01 -1.38 15.08
N ALA A 18 5.37 -2.66 14.94
CA ALA A 18 6.20 -3.13 13.84
C ALA A 18 5.52 -2.91 12.48
N LEU A 19 4.21 -3.16 12.38
CA LEU A 19 3.48 -3.02 11.13
C LEU A 19 3.24 -1.55 10.76
N GLU A 20 2.96 -0.70 11.75
CA GLU A 20 2.88 0.74 11.53
C GLU A 20 4.23 1.34 11.12
N ALA A 21 5.32 0.90 11.76
CA ALA A 21 6.67 1.31 11.38
C ALA A 21 7.03 0.88 9.95
N GLU A 22 6.74 -0.37 9.59
CA GLU A 22 6.95 -0.87 8.23
C GLU A 22 6.11 -0.09 7.21
N ALA A 23 4.82 0.12 7.49
CA ALA A 23 3.92 0.92 6.66
C ALA A 23 4.45 2.35 6.46
N ALA A 24 4.94 3.00 7.52
CA ALA A 24 5.53 4.32 7.44
C ALA A 24 6.82 4.34 6.60
N MET A 25 7.69 3.34 6.77
CA MET A 25 8.90 3.20 5.94
C MET A 25 8.56 3.02 4.46
N GLN A 26 7.56 2.20 4.15
CA GLN A 26 7.13 2.00 2.77
C GLN A 26 6.43 3.24 2.18
N LEU A 27 5.67 4.00 2.99
CA LEU A 27 5.08 5.28 2.57
C LEU A 27 6.15 6.31 2.21
N MET A 28 7.28 6.34 2.91
CA MET A 28 8.40 7.23 2.57
C MET A 28 8.92 6.99 1.15
N ARG A 29 8.86 5.75 0.65
CA ARG A 29 9.21 5.42 -0.74
C ARG A 29 8.25 6.03 -1.77
N LEU A 30 7.00 6.30 -1.36
CA LEU A 30 5.98 6.90 -2.22
C LEU A 30 5.98 8.44 -2.19
N GLN A 31 6.66 9.08 -1.23
CA GLN A 31 6.73 10.54 -1.11
C GLN A 31 7.15 11.27 -2.40
N PRO A 32 8.11 10.76 -3.21
CA PRO A 32 8.45 11.39 -4.49
C PRO A 32 7.28 11.48 -5.48
N PHE A 33 6.27 10.62 -5.33
CA PHE A 33 5.06 10.61 -6.17
C PHE A 33 3.90 11.42 -5.58
N GLY A 34 4.14 12.17 -4.48
CA GLY A 34 3.11 12.98 -3.80
C GLY A 34 2.48 14.10 -4.63
N ALA A 35 3.04 14.41 -5.80
CA ALA A 35 2.38 15.29 -6.77
C ALA A 35 1.23 14.60 -7.52
N SER A 36 1.26 13.25 -7.63
CA SER A 36 0.25 12.45 -8.35
C SER A 36 -0.77 11.81 -7.42
N LEU A 37 -0.48 11.80 -6.11
CA LEU A 37 -1.26 11.11 -5.08
C LEU A 37 -1.74 12.12 -4.04
N SER A 38 -3.00 12.01 -3.66
CA SER A 38 -3.57 12.75 -2.54
C SER A 38 -3.43 12.00 -1.22
N ASP A 39 -3.66 10.68 -1.23
CA ASP A 39 -3.66 9.84 -0.03
C ASP A 39 -3.33 8.39 -0.38
N CYS A 40 -3.09 7.55 0.63
CA CYS A 40 -2.71 6.16 0.50
C CYS A 40 -3.45 5.31 1.53
N ARG A 41 -4.24 4.34 1.08
CA ARG A 41 -5.01 3.47 1.96
C ARG A 41 -4.46 2.06 1.95
N LEU A 42 -4.07 1.59 3.13
CA LEU A 42 -3.56 0.25 3.37
C LEU A 42 -4.60 -0.52 4.18
N ALA A 43 -5.18 -1.57 3.61
CA ALA A 43 -6.04 -2.50 4.34
C ALA A 43 -5.29 -3.81 4.60
N ILE A 44 -5.35 -4.29 5.82
CA ILE A 44 -4.64 -5.49 6.29
C ILE A 44 -5.67 -6.41 6.91
N GLU A 45 -5.89 -7.57 6.30
CA GLU A 45 -6.87 -8.55 6.71
C GLU A 45 -6.20 -9.85 7.17
N ALA A 46 -6.55 -10.30 8.38
CA ALA A 46 -6.08 -11.57 8.91
C ALA A 46 -7.03 -12.70 8.51
N LEU A 47 -6.60 -13.50 7.55
CA LEU A 47 -7.31 -14.70 7.10
C LEU A 47 -6.86 -15.90 7.92
N ARG A 48 -7.80 -16.53 8.63
CA ARG A 48 -7.57 -17.83 9.26
C ARG A 48 -7.84 -18.94 8.25
N LEU A 49 -6.77 -19.50 7.69
CA LEU A 49 -6.87 -20.68 6.84
C LEU A 49 -7.22 -21.92 7.68
N ARG A 50 -8.02 -22.82 7.10
CA ARG A 50 -8.32 -24.15 7.68
C ARG A 50 -7.04 -24.98 7.92
N SER A 51 -5.96 -24.67 7.20
CA SER A 51 -4.65 -25.30 7.32
C SER A 51 -3.87 -24.92 8.59
N GLY A 52 -4.42 -24.05 9.45
CA GLY A 52 -3.79 -23.62 10.71
C GLY A 52 -2.68 -22.57 10.56
N LYS A 53 -2.29 -22.23 9.33
CA LYS A 53 -1.32 -21.18 9.06
C LYS A 53 -1.99 -19.81 9.03
N PRO A 54 -1.44 -18.78 9.72
CA PRO A 54 -1.93 -17.42 9.59
C PRO A 54 -1.61 -16.90 8.18
N LEU A 55 -2.61 -16.31 7.52
CA LEU A 55 -2.43 -15.64 6.23
C LEU A 55 -2.90 -14.19 6.39
N TYR A 56 -2.09 -13.25 5.94
CA TYR A 56 -2.44 -11.84 5.95
C TYR A 56 -2.63 -11.38 4.51
N ASP A 57 -3.85 -10.97 4.17
CA ASP A 57 -4.15 -10.32 2.90
C ASP A 57 -4.00 -8.81 3.07
N VAL A 58 -3.07 -8.23 2.33
CA VAL A 58 -2.79 -6.79 2.34
C VAL A 58 -3.21 -6.20 1.02
N ARG A 59 -3.99 -5.13 1.10
CA ARG A 59 -4.50 -4.38 -0.04
C ARG A 59 -4.01 -2.95 0.05
N LEU A 60 -3.44 -2.48 -1.04
CA LEU A 60 -2.97 -1.11 -1.17
C LEU A 60 -3.78 -0.39 -2.25
N ASP A 61 -4.48 0.65 -1.83
CA ASP A 61 -5.27 1.54 -2.67
C ASP A 61 -4.63 2.93 -2.67
N LEU A 62 -4.21 3.39 -3.84
CA LEU A 62 -3.66 4.74 -3.99
C LEU A 62 -4.77 5.71 -4.34
N VAL A 63 -4.85 6.85 -3.63
CA VAL A 63 -5.79 7.91 -3.98
C VAL A 63 -5.05 8.90 -4.87
N THR A 64 -5.47 9.03 -6.13
CA THR A 64 -4.87 9.98 -7.06
C THR A 64 -5.24 11.42 -6.69
N ALA A 65 -4.54 12.40 -7.28
CA ALA A 65 -4.90 13.82 -7.14
C ALA A 65 -6.37 14.13 -7.54
N ALA A 66 -6.96 13.30 -8.41
CA ALA A 66 -8.36 13.39 -8.81
C ALA A 66 -9.34 12.80 -7.78
N HIS A 67 -8.86 12.40 -6.59
CA HIS A 67 -9.61 11.68 -5.56
C HIS A 67 -10.16 10.33 -6.04
N GLU A 68 -9.53 9.73 -7.05
CA GLU A 68 -9.89 8.39 -7.51
C GLU A 68 -9.09 7.35 -6.73
N LEU A 69 -9.79 6.37 -6.17
CA LEU A 69 -9.19 5.20 -5.54
C LEU A 69 -8.73 4.22 -6.62
N LYS A 70 -7.41 4.03 -6.69
CA LYS A 70 -6.79 3.07 -7.60
C LYS A 70 -6.25 1.87 -6.81
N PRO A 71 -6.95 0.72 -6.83
CA PRO A 71 -6.44 -0.51 -6.26
C PRO A 71 -5.22 -0.96 -7.07
N ILE A 72 -4.08 -1.11 -6.41
CA ILE A 72 -2.84 -1.58 -7.05
C ILE A 72 -2.80 -3.10 -7.08
N GLY A 73 -3.25 -3.73 -6.00
CA GLY A 73 -3.28 -5.18 -5.88
C GLY A 73 -3.56 -5.66 -4.47
N ARG A 74 -3.83 -6.95 -4.34
CA ARG A 74 -3.82 -7.66 -3.06
C ARG A 74 -2.62 -8.60 -3.01
N HIS A 75 -1.94 -8.63 -1.87
CA HIS A 75 -0.85 -9.55 -1.61
C HIS A 75 -1.14 -10.32 -0.34
N ALA A 76 -1.19 -11.65 -0.45
CA ALA A 76 -1.39 -12.52 0.69
C ALA A 76 -0.06 -13.20 1.05
N ALA A 77 0.37 -13.06 2.30
CA ALA A 77 1.59 -13.72 2.81
C ALA A 77 1.38 -14.24 4.23
N GLU A 78 2.24 -15.17 4.66
CA GLU A 78 2.22 -15.69 6.05
C GLU A 78 2.62 -14.61 7.07
N SER A 79 3.37 -13.59 6.62
CA SER A 79 3.80 -12.43 7.42
C SER A 79 3.14 -11.15 6.91
N ALA A 80 2.50 -10.40 7.80
CA ALA A 80 1.86 -9.13 7.45
C ALA A 80 2.87 -8.11 6.88
N GLU A 81 4.08 -8.04 7.46
CA GLU A 81 5.14 -7.14 7.00
C GLU A 81 5.59 -7.45 5.57
N GLU A 82 5.73 -8.74 5.22
CA GLU A 82 6.08 -9.13 3.86
C GLU A 82 4.97 -8.81 2.87
N ALA A 83 3.71 -9.06 3.23
CA ALA A 83 2.57 -8.70 2.41
C ALA A 83 2.49 -7.18 2.16
N VAL A 84 2.76 -6.36 3.19
CA VAL A 84 2.87 -4.90 3.08
C VAL A 84 4.00 -4.53 2.12
N ARG A 85 5.21 -5.04 2.32
CA ARG A 85 6.36 -4.76 1.42
C ARG A 85 6.06 -5.08 -0.04
N CYS A 86 5.47 -6.25 -0.30
CA CYS A 86 5.08 -6.65 -1.65
C CYS A 86 4.04 -5.72 -2.27
N ALA A 87 3.02 -5.32 -1.51
CA ALA A 87 1.99 -4.40 -2.01
C ALA A 87 2.57 -3.02 -2.36
N PHE A 88 3.46 -2.50 -1.52
CA PHE A 88 4.15 -1.23 -1.79
C PHE A 88 5.13 -1.32 -2.97
N ASP A 89 5.83 -2.45 -3.14
CA ASP A 89 6.70 -2.65 -4.30
C ASP A 89 5.91 -2.64 -5.62
N ALA A 90 4.73 -3.28 -5.62
CA ALA A 90 3.81 -3.23 -6.76
C ALA A 90 3.33 -1.80 -7.04
N ALA A 91 3.02 -1.02 -6.00
CA ALA A 91 2.58 0.38 -6.15
C ALA A 91 3.70 1.27 -6.69
N GLU A 92 4.91 1.15 -6.16
CA GLU A 92 6.08 1.88 -6.64
C GLU A 92 6.34 1.59 -8.12
N ARG A 93 6.28 0.31 -8.53
CA ARG A 93 6.41 -0.07 -9.94
C ARG A 93 5.31 0.55 -10.80
N ALA A 94 4.04 0.45 -10.38
CA ALA A 94 2.92 1.02 -11.11
C ALA A 94 3.03 2.55 -11.26
N LEU A 95 3.48 3.24 -10.21
CA LEU A 95 3.71 4.69 -10.23
C LEU A 95 4.88 5.08 -11.12
N ARG A 96 6.00 4.33 -11.07
CA ARG A 96 7.13 4.53 -11.99
C ARG A 96 6.69 4.36 -13.44
N THR A 97 5.96 3.29 -13.77
CA THR A 97 5.42 3.06 -15.11
C THR A 97 4.47 4.19 -15.54
N ALA A 98 3.60 4.66 -14.65
CA ALA A 98 2.68 5.77 -14.94
C ALA A 98 3.41 7.10 -15.15
N ALA A 99 4.47 7.38 -14.37
CA ALA A 99 5.31 8.56 -14.50
C ALA A 99 6.09 8.55 -15.83
N SER A 100 6.59 7.39 -16.26
CA SER A 100 7.22 7.25 -17.58
C SER A 100 6.22 7.44 -18.72
N ALA A 101 5.00 6.94 -18.59
CA ALA A 101 3.95 7.10 -19.61
C ALA A 101 3.43 8.54 -19.72
N SER A 102 3.36 9.29 -18.62
CA SER A 102 2.94 10.69 -18.62
C SER A 102 4.01 11.62 -19.18
N ALA A 103 5.30 11.29 -19.01
CA ALA A 103 6.41 12.02 -19.63
C ALA A 103 6.42 11.93 -21.16
N SER A 104 5.94 10.81 -21.74
CA SER A 104 5.82 10.64 -23.20
C SER A 104 4.62 11.38 -23.82
N ARG A 105 3.72 11.96 -23.01
CA ARG A 105 2.56 12.74 -23.46
C ARG A 105 2.75 14.26 -23.36
N ARG A 106 3.94 14.73 -22.97
CA ARG A 106 4.28 16.16 -22.89
C ARG A 106 5.11 16.61 -24.07
#